data_AF-A0A1U6GLL2-F1
#
_entry.id   AF-A0A1U6GLL2-F1
#
_cell.length_a   1.000
_cell.length_b   1.000
_cell.length_c   1.000
_cell.angle_alpha   90.00
_cell.angle_beta   90.00
_cell.angle_gamma   90.00
#
_symmetry.space_group_name_H-M   'P 1'
#
loop_
_entity.id
_entity.type
_entity.pdbx_description
1 polymer ?
#
loop_
_entity_poly.entity_id
_entity_poly.type
_entity_poly.pdbx_seq_one_letter_code
_entity_poly.pdbx_strand_id
1 'polypeptide(L)'
;MSLTNNGQDVEAVLNIHPFHTVHCAQMAKDFPQATFYGSRRHLEQVPEINWAEDLVESDAVAARYTELEFSLPKGIYYIAPDDAVHAGSLLVYHPASQSIYVDDTFEIPPSKLLNAVQPTLGLHPTTEQALKDEPNAGQQYCDWATALAHKWRDVRYFCGAHSGLVEFGEGEFESALVSIINGARAELENS
;
A
#
# COMPACT_ATOMS: atom_id res chain seq x y z
N MET A 1 5.46 -16.50 16.61
CA MET A 1 5.73 -15.65 17.78
C MET A 1 7.16 -15.78 18.32
N SER A 2 7.83 -16.95 18.25
CA SER A 2 9.21 -17.10 18.79
C SER A 2 10.26 -16.19 18.15
N LEU A 3 10.11 -15.84 16.86
CA LEU A 3 11.03 -14.94 16.15
C LEU A 3 11.06 -13.51 16.71
N THR A 4 10.01 -13.09 17.42
CA THR A 4 9.87 -11.74 17.98
C THR A 4 9.82 -11.77 19.50
N ASN A 5 10.51 -12.73 20.13
CA ASN A 5 10.51 -12.94 21.57
C ASN A 5 9.08 -13.03 22.14
N ASN A 6 8.26 -13.88 21.52
CA ASN A 6 6.83 -14.03 21.83
C ASN A 6 6.04 -12.71 21.70
N GLY A 7 6.39 -11.91 20.70
CA GLY A 7 5.77 -10.62 20.42
C GLY A 7 6.41 -9.45 21.13
N GLN A 8 7.25 -9.64 22.15
CA GLN A 8 7.84 -8.56 22.94
C GLN A 8 8.75 -7.62 22.13
N ASP A 9 9.35 -8.12 21.06
CA ASP A 9 10.23 -7.32 20.20
C ASP A 9 9.45 -6.55 19.12
N VAL A 10 8.12 -6.70 19.06
CA VAL A 10 7.28 -5.87 18.18
C VAL A 10 7.10 -4.51 18.83
N GLU A 11 7.81 -3.53 18.30
CA GLU A 11 7.72 -2.13 18.73
C GLU A 11 6.44 -1.46 18.24
N ALA A 12 6.02 -1.74 17.00
CA ALA A 12 4.90 -1.06 16.37
C ALA A 12 4.16 -1.91 15.33
N VAL A 13 2.89 -1.57 15.13
CA VAL A 13 2.02 -2.09 14.08
C VAL A 13 1.53 -0.90 13.25
N LEU A 14 1.87 -0.89 11.96
CA LEU A 14 1.46 0.16 11.02
C LEU A 14 0.32 -0.39 10.15
N ASN A 15 -0.90 0.11 10.35
CA ASN A 15 -2.07 -0.34 9.60
C ASN A 15 -2.23 0.54 8.35
N ILE A 16 -1.61 0.11 7.25
CA ILE A 16 -1.35 0.96 6.08
C ILE A 16 -2.56 1.14 5.14
N HIS A 17 -3.54 0.24 5.18
CA HIS A 17 -4.74 0.33 4.37
C HIS A 17 -6.00 0.59 5.23
N PRO A 18 -6.71 1.72 5.03
CA PRO A 18 -7.83 2.16 5.88
C PRO A 18 -8.99 1.18 6.05
N PHE A 19 -9.16 0.21 5.15
CA PHE A 19 -10.30 -0.70 5.13
C PHE A 19 -9.96 -2.09 5.70
N HIS A 20 -8.70 -2.40 5.96
CA HIS A 20 -8.27 -3.67 6.55
C HIS A 20 -8.31 -3.63 8.07
N THR A 21 -9.52 -3.66 8.63
CA THR A 21 -9.77 -3.48 10.08
C THR A 21 -9.99 -4.78 10.85
N VAL A 22 -10.32 -5.88 10.16
CA VAL A 22 -10.80 -7.14 10.75
C VAL A 22 -9.85 -7.70 11.82
N HIS A 23 -8.54 -7.53 11.63
CA HIS A 23 -7.52 -8.10 12.52
C HIS A 23 -6.91 -7.10 13.49
N CYS A 24 -7.23 -5.80 13.41
CA CYS A 24 -6.61 -4.78 14.26
C CYS A 24 -6.78 -5.09 15.75
N ALA A 25 -8.00 -5.42 16.19
CA ALA A 25 -8.28 -5.66 17.60
C ALA A 25 -7.61 -6.93 18.13
N GLN A 26 -7.39 -7.93 17.27
CA GLN A 26 -6.66 -9.13 17.63
C GLN A 26 -5.16 -8.85 17.71
N MET A 27 -4.60 -8.12 16.74
CA MET A 27 -3.19 -7.69 16.78
C MET A 27 -2.88 -6.89 18.05
N ALA A 28 -3.78 -5.99 18.48
CA ALA A 28 -3.61 -5.24 19.74
C ALA A 28 -3.60 -6.12 20.99
N LYS A 29 -4.31 -7.26 20.98
CA LYS A 29 -4.25 -8.25 22.08
C LYS A 29 -2.98 -9.08 22.03
N ASP A 30 -2.51 -9.42 20.82
CA ASP A 30 -1.33 -10.27 20.62
C ASP A 30 -0.01 -9.50 20.87
N PHE A 31 -0.03 -8.17 20.67
CA PHE A 31 1.13 -7.28 20.85
C PHE A 31 0.79 -6.07 21.74
N PRO A 32 0.37 -6.26 23.01
CA PRO A 32 -0.19 -5.20 23.85
C PRO A 32 0.81 -4.08 24.18
N GLN A 33 2.12 -4.32 24.03
CA GLN A 33 3.17 -3.33 24.24
C GLN A 33 3.54 -2.53 22.97
N ALA A 34 3.09 -2.97 21.80
CA ALA A 34 3.40 -2.29 20.54
C ALA A 34 2.62 -0.98 20.41
N THR A 35 3.20 -0.01 19.70
CA THR A 35 2.49 1.21 19.31
C THR A 35 1.65 0.93 18.07
N PHE A 36 0.34 1.19 18.13
CA PHE A 36 -0.57 0.97 17.01
C PHE A 36 -0.82 2.26 16.25
N TYR A 37 -0.34 2.32 15.01
CA TYR A 37 -0.62 3.42 14.09
C TYR A 37 -1.73 3.00 13.14
N GLY A 38 -2.72 3.87 13.00
CA GLY A 38 -3.82 3.69 12.06
C GLY A 38 -4.16 5.01 11.38
N SER A 39 -4.81 4.91 10.23
CA SER A 39 -5.42 6.07 9.58
C SER A 39 -6.65 6.55 10.36
N ARG A 40 -7.20 7.72 9.98
CA ARG A 40 -8.43 8.26 10.62
C ARG A 40 -9.57 7.24 10.67
N ARG A 41 -9.74 6.44 9.60
CA ARG A 41 -10.79 5.42 9.52
C ARG A 41 -10.63 4.32 10.57
N HIS A 42 -9.40 3.90 10.87
CA HIS A 42 -9.15 2.87 11.88
C HIS A 42 -9.60 3.32 13.27
N LEU A 43 -9.34 4.57 13.63
CA LEU A 43 -9.76 5.17 14.90
C LEU A 43 -11.30 5.20 15.02
N GLU A 44 -11.99 5.42 13.91
CA GLU A 44 -13.46 5.45 13.87
C GLU A 44 -14.09 4.05 13.91
N GLN A 45 -13.50 3.08 13.20
CA GLN A 45 -14.06 1.73 13.05
C GLN A 45 -13.68 0.77 14.17
N VAL A 46 -12.52 0.98 14.79
CA VAL A 46 -11.98 0.10 15.83
C VAL A 46 -11.56 0.95 17.05
N PRO A 47 -12.51 1.67 17.68
CA PRO A 47 -12.21 2.62 18.75
C PRO A 47 -11.74 1.97 20.06
N GLU A 48 -11.85 0.63 20.18
CA GLU A 48 -11.38 -0.11 21.36
C GLU A 48 -9.86 -0.24 21.45
N ILE A 49 -9.12 0.02 20.36
CA ILE A 49 -7.66 0.00 20.36
C ILE A 49 -7.15 1.34 20.86
N ASN A 50 -6.11 1.29 21.70
CA ASN A 50 -5.35 2.48 22.09
C ASN A 50 -4.41 2.91 20.95
N TRP A 51 -4.99 3.56 19.94
CA TRP A 51 -4.25 4.11 18.79
C TRP A 51 -3.26 5.20 19.20
N ALA A 52 -2.15 5.30 18.47
CA ALA A 52 -1.25 6.44 18.56
C ALA A 52 -1.96 7.75 18.15
N GLU A 53 -1.49 8.88 18.68
CA GLU A 53 -2.01 10.21 18.32
C GLU A 53 -1.72 10.55 16.85
N ASP A 54 -0.50 10.24 16.39
CA ASP A 54 -0.10 10.41 15.01
C ASP A 54 -0.75 9.35 14.11
N LEU A 55 -1.34 9.79 12.99
CA LEU A 55 -1.89 8.89 11.99
C LEU A 55 -0.77 8.17 11.23
N VAL A 56 -1.03 6.95 10.78
CA VAL A 56 -0.02 6.10 10.08
C VAL A 56 0.60 6.80 8.87
N GLU A 57 -0.18 7.64 8.16
CA GLU A 57 0.23 8.37 6.97
C GLU A 57 0.90 9.73 7.26
N SER A 58 1.14 10.06 8.53
CA SER A 58 1.68 11.37 8.92
C SER A 58 3.19 11.49 8.77
N ASP A 59 3.66 12.72 8.58
CA ASP A 59 5.09 13.05 8.56
C ASP A 59 5.80 12.67 9.87
N ALA A 60 5.09 12.70 11.00
CA ALA A 60 5.64 12.31 12.31
C ALA A 60 5.98 10.81 12.36
N VAL A 61 5.10 9.96 11.82
CA VAL A 61 5.36 8.52 11.68
C VAL A 61 6.51 8.27 10.71
N ALA A 62 6.53 8.95 9.57
CA ALA A 62 7.62 8.85 8.61
C ALA A 62 8.98 9.29 9.20
N ALA A 63 8.99 10.34 10.03
CA ALA A 63 10.19 10.80 10.72
C ALA A 63 10.67 9.85 11.83
N ARG A 64 9.76 9.05 12.40
CA ARG A 64 10.10 8.03 13.40
C ARG A 64 10.80 6.82 12.78
N TYR A 65 10.29 6.34 11.65
CA TYR A 65 10.79 5.13 10.97
C TYR A 65 11.62 5.48 9.75
N THR A 66 12.79 6.07 9.97
CA THR A 66 13.69 6.55 8.91
C THR A 66 14.28 5.45 8.01
N GLU A 67 14.20 4.20 8.46
CA GLU A 67 14.53 3.01 7.69
C GLU A 67 13.46 2.66 6.65
N LEU A 68 12.27 3.25 6.75
CA LEU A 68 11.16 3.06 5.82
C LEU A 68 10.97 4.29 4.94
N GLU A 69 10.54 4.05 3.72
CA GLU A 69 10.04 5.08 2.82
C GLU A 69 8.53 4.94 2.66
N PHE A 70 7.83 6.08 2.65
CA PHE A 70 6.39 6.14 2.59
C PHE A 70 5.92 6.87 1.32
N SER A 71 4.80 6.46 0.77
CA SER A 71 4.17 7.13 -0.37
C SER A 71 2.66 6.99 -0.33
N LEU A 72 1.96 8.11 -0.26
CA LEU A 72 0.52 8.15 -0.48
C LEU A 72 0.21 8.35 -1.97
N PRO A 73 -0.79 7.63 -2.51
CA PRO A 73 -1.23 7.81 -3.88
C PRO A 73 -1.74 9.24 -4.13
N LYS A 74 -1.52 9.73 -5.35
CA LYS A 74 -2.03 11.02 -5.83
C LYS A 74 -3.17 10.79 -6.81
N GLY A 75 -4.01 11.80 -7.02
CA GLY A 75 -5.15 11.69 -7.93
C GLY A 75 -6.35 10.89 -7.41
N ILE A 76 -6.14 9.90 -6.53
CA ILE A 76 -7.22 9.13 -5.90
C ILE A 76 -7.45 9.53 -4.43
N TYR A 77 -8.62 9.20 -3.89
CA TYR A 77 -8.85 9.24 -2.44
C TYR A 77 -8.06 8.14 -1.73
N TYR A 78 -7.28 8.52 -0.71
CA TYR A 78 -6.65 7.55 0.21
C TYR A 78 -7.71 6.80 1.03
N ILE A 79 -8.68 7.54 1.58
CA ILE A 79 -9.90 7.01 2.18
C ILE A 79 -11.04 7.50 1.30
N ALA A 80 -11.62 6.62 0.48
CA ALA A 80 -12.72 7.00 -0.39
C ALA A 80 -13.99 7.32 0.42
N PRO A 81 -14.83 8.27 -0.05
CA PRO A 81 -16.13 8.54 0.57
C PRO A 81 -17.12 7.38 0.47
N ASP A 82 -17.00 6.55 -0.58
CA ASP A 82 -17.77 5.31 -0.76
C ASP A 82 -16.99 4.14 -0.16
N ASP A 83 -17.56 3.48 0.85
CA ASP A 83 -16.95 2.34 1.54
C ASP A 83 -16.73 1.12 0.62
N ALA A 84 -17.36 1.07 -0.56
CA ALA A 84 -17.09 0.05 -1.57
C ALA A 84 -15.77 0.28 -2.34
N VAL A 85 -15.18 1.49 -2.25
CA VAL A 85 -13.98 1.89 -2.99
C VAL A 85 -12.75 1.88 -2.09
N HIS A 86 -11.85 0.93 -2.30
CA HIS A 86 -10.70 0.66 -1.42
C HIS A 86 -9.36 0.59 -2.16
N ALA A 87 -9.21 1.30 -3.29
CA ALA A 87 -7.93 1.31 -4.03
C ALA A 87 -6.77 2.03 -3.29
N GLY A 88 -7.06 2.85 -2.28
CA GLY A 88 -6.09 3.72 -1.62
C GLY A 88 -5.39 3.08 -0.40
N SER A 89 -4.07 2.93 -0.47
CA SER A 89 -3.23 2.47 0.65
C SER A 89 -2.04 3.41 0.85
N LEU A 90 -1.49 3.44 2.06
CA LEU A 90 -0.16 4.00 2.29
C LEU A 90 0.86 2.96 1.84
N LEU A 91 1.65 3.28 0.82
CA LEU A 91 2.70 2.35 0.38
C LEU A 91 3.93 2.53 1.26
N VAL A 92 4.52 1.42 1.67
CA VAL A 92 5.71 1.37 2.53
C VAL A 92 6.79 0.55 1.85
N TYR A 93 7.97 1.13 1.68
CA TYR A 93 9.14 0.46 1.15
C TYR A 93 10.25 0.39 2.21
N HIS A 94 10.85 -0.77 2.39
CA HIS A 94 12.01 -0.96 3.24
C HIS A 94 13.25 -1.22 2.37
N PRO A 95 14.13 -0.21 2.16
CA PRO A 95 15.26 -0.33 1.24
C PRO A 95 16.22 -1.46 1.59
N ALA A 96 16.47 -1.72 2.87
CA ALA A 96 17.46 -2.72 3.28
C ALA A 96 17.03 -4.17 2.96
N SER A 97 15.72 -4.46 2.98
CA SER A 97 15.20 -5.77 2.53
C SER A 97 14.68 -5.74 1.09
N GLN A 98 14.66 -4.58 0.44
CA GLN A 98 14.07 -4.38 -0.89
C GLN A 98 12.59 -4.83 -0.96
N SER A 99 11.87 -4.68 0.15
CA SER A 99 10.47 -5.12 0.28
C SER A 99 9.52 -3.95 0.23
N ILE A 100 8.49 -4.03 -0.62
CA ILE A 100 7.40 -3.07 -0.71
C ILE A 100 6.09 -3.69 -0.22
N TYR A 101 5.36 -2.95 0.60
CA TYR A 101 4.00 -3.24 1.04
C TYR A 101 3.07 -2.24 0.36
N VAL A 102 2.18 -2.75 -0.48
CA VAL A 102 1.25 -1.93 -1.27
C VAL A 102 -0.21 -2.19 -0.93
N ASP A 103 -0.45 -3.27 -0.20
CA ASP A 103 -1.79 -3.71 0.20
C ASP A 103 -2.68 -3.86 -1.06
N ASP A 104 -3.82 -3.18 -1.14
CA ASP A 104 -4.74 -3.23 -2.29
C ASP A 104 -4.38 -2.28 -3.45
N THR A 105 -3.47 -1.30 -3.30
CA THR A 105 -3.26 -0.27 -4.35
C THR A 105 -2.76 -0.82 -5.69
N PHE A 106 -1.86 -1.81 -5.62
CA PHE A 106 -1.45 -2.59 -6.79
C PHE A 106 -1.65 -4.06 -6.48
N GLU A 107 -2.12 -4.80 -7.47
CA GLU A 107 -2.46 -6.21 -7.30
C GLU A 107 -1.66 -7.09 -8.24
N ILE A 108 -1.62 -8.38 -7.92
CA ILE A 108 -1.21 -9.41 -8.86
C ILE A 108 -2.47 -10.07 -9.38
N PRO A 109 -2.94 -9.75 -10.61
CA PRO A 109 -4.16 -10.32 -11.14
C PRO A 109 -4.05 -11.86 -11.17
N PRO A 110 -5.14 -12.57 -10.83
CA PRO A 110 -5.15 -14.03 -10.91
C PRO A 110 -4.83 -14.46 -12.34
N SER A 111 -3.69 -15.14 -12.51
CA SER A 111 -3.14 -15.45 -13.83
C SER A 111 -4.18 -16.14 -14.72
N LYS A 112 -4.60 -15.51 -15.83
CA LYS A 112 -5.33 -16.20 -16.92
C LYS A 112 -4.41 -16.64 -18.05
N LEU A 113 -3.12 -16.27 -18.03
CA LEU A 113 -2.15 -16.62 -19.06
C LEU A 113 -0.94 -17.31 -18.45
N LEU A 114 -0.99 -18.64 -18.41
CA LEU A 114 0.19 -19.49 -18.48
C LEU A 114 0.95 -19.05 -19.74
N ASN A 115 2.05 -18.26 -19.60
CA ASN A 115 3.09 -17.96 -20.61
C ASN A 115 3.74 -16.56 -20.44
N ALA A 116 3.33 -15.72 -19.49
CA ALA A 116 4.05 -14.48 -19.22
C ALA A 116 5.41 -14.79 -18.57
N VAL A 117 6.49 -14.23 -19.14
CA VAL A 117 7.88 -14.41 -18.66
C VAL A 117 8.14 -13.64 -17.35
N GLN A 118 7.26 -12.69 -17.00
CA GLN A 118 7.37 -11.82 -15.81
C GLN A 118 6.04 -11.73 -15.05
N PRO A 119 6.06 -11.47 -13.72
CA PRO A 119 4.85 -11.19 -12.95
C PRO A 119 4.17 -9.93 -13.51
N THR A 120 2.92 -10.05 -13.92
CA THR A 120 2.13 -8.87 -14.33
C THR A 120 1.58 -8.21 -13.07
N LEU A 121 1.89 -6.93 -12.85
CA LEU A 121 1.16 -6.10 -11.89
C LEU A 121 -0.22 -5.71 -12.48
N GLY A 122 -1.12 -5.26 -11.63
CA GLY A 122 -2.42 -4.72 -12.00
C GLY A 122 -2.79 -3.54 -11.09
N LEU A 123 -3.70 -2.70 -11.57
CA LEU A 123 -4.36 -1.70 -10.75
C LEU A 123 -5.52 -2.35 -9.99
N HIS A 124 -5.82 -1.83 -8.81
CA HIS A 124 -7.02 -2.23 -8.08
C HIS A 124 -8.27 -2.02 -8.96
N PRO A 125 -9.26 -2.93 -8.97
CA PRO A 125 -10.46 -2.82 -9.81
C PRO A 125 -11.27 -1.53 -9.60
N THR A 126 -11.20 -0.92 -8.43
CA THR A 126 -11.89 0.34 -8.10
C THR A 126 -11.02 1.58 -8.24
N THR A 127 -9.84 1.49 -8.85
CA THR A 127 -8.92 2.64 -9.01
C THR A 127 -9.58 3.82 -9.73
N GLU A 128 -10.31 3.57 -10.81
CA GLU A 128 -11.04 4.61 -11.54
C GLU A 128 -12.11 5.28 -10.65
N GLN A 129 -12.87 4.48 -9.89
CA GLN A 129 -13.89 4.98 -8.96
C GLN A 129 -13.28 5.77 -7.79
N ALA A 130 -12.01 5.53 -7.48
CA ALA A 130 -11.28 6.24 -6.43
C ALA A 130 -10.75 7.60 -6.88
N LEU A 131 -10.81 7.94 -8.18
CA LEU A 131 -10.36 9.24 -8.68
C LEU A 131 -11.09 10.37 -7.98
N LYS A 132 -10.34 11.41 -7.64
CA LYS A 132 -10.92 12.66 -7.12
C LYS A 132 -11.67 13.38 -8.23
N ASP A 133 -12.65 14.19 -7.84
CA ASP A 133 -13.38 15.09 -8.73
C ASP A 133 -12.49 16.32 -9.08
N GLU A 134 -11.36 16.04 -9.74
CA GLU A 134 -10.36 17.01 -10.18
C GLU A 134 -10.01 16.70 -11.65
N PRO A 135 -9.97 17.69 -12.56
CA PRO A 135 -9.75 17.45 -14.00
C PRO A 135 -8.45 16.72 -14.37
N ASN A 136 -7.47 16.67 -13.47
CA ASN A 136 -6.19 16.02 -13.67
C ASN A 136 -5.95 14.86 -12.68
N ALA A 137 -6.98 14.34 -12.02
CA ALA A 137 -6.87 13.24 -11.06
C ALA A 137 -6.17 12.01 -11.65
N GLY A 138 -6.61 11.55 -12.82
CA GLY A 138 -5.98 10.42 -13.52
C GLY A 138 -4.51 10.66 -13.88
N GLN A 139 -4.20 11.87 -14.37
CA GLN A 139 -2.83 12.28 -14.67
C GLN A 139 -1.96 12.26 -13.40
N GLN A 140 -2.45 12.86 -12.30
CA GLN A 140 -1.75 12.88 -11.02
C GLN A 140 -1.45 11.46 -10.52
N TYR A 141 -2.40 10.53 -10.66
CA TYR A 141 -2.21 9.13 -10.28
C TYR A 141 -1.13 8.46 -11.14
N CYS A 142 -1.22 8.59 -12.46
CA CYS A 142 -0.27 7.98 -13.39
C CYS A 142 1.15 8.55 -13.21
N ASP A 143 1.27 9.86 -13.02
CA ASP A 143 2.57 10.53 -12.82
C ASP A 143 3.18 10.13 -11.47
N TRP A 144 2.37 10.04 -10.41
CA TRP A 144 2.81 9.53 -9.12
C TRP A 144 3.31 8.09 -9.21
N ALA A 145 2.54 7.18 -9.80
CA ALA A 145 2.89 5.77 -9.90
C ALA A 145 4.14 5.56 -10.77
N THR A 146 4.29 6.34 -11.85
CA THR A 146 5.49 6.32 -12.69
C THR A 146 6.71 6.80 -11.90
N ALA A 147 6.60 7.92 -11.18
CA ALA A 147 7.67 8.43 -10.33
C ALA A 147 8.04 7.44 -9.20
N LEU A 148 7.05 6.75 -8.64
CA LEU A 148 7.25 5.70 -7.64
C LEU A 148 8.05 4.53 -8.21
N ALA A 149 7.70 4.06 -9.41
CA ALA A 149 8.41 2.97 -10.10
C ALA A 149 9.91 3.29 -10.26
N HIS A 150 10.23 4.52 -10.66
CA HIS A 150 11.62 4.98 -10.79
C HIS A 150 12.32 5.13 -9.44
N LYS A 151 11.62 5.69 -8.44
CA LYS A 151 12.18 5.93 -7.10
C LYS A 151 12.49 4.62 -6.37
N TRP A 152 11.59 3.64 -6.48
CA TRP A 152 11.68 2.33 -5.82
C TRP A 152 12.02 1.20 -6.80
N ARG A 153 12.85 1.51 -7.80
CA ARG A 153 13.27 0.56 -8.85
C ARG A 153 13.97 -0.70 -8.36
N ASP A 154 14.55 -0.64 -7.15
CA ASP A 154 15.33 -1.74 -6.57
C ASP A 154 14.47 -2.73 -5.77
N VAL A 155 13.13 -2.60 -5.81
CA VAL A 155 12.20 -3.55 -5.18
C VAL A 155 12.46 -4.97 -5.70
N ARG A 156 12.68 -5.89 -4.75
CA ARG A 156 12.82 -7.34 -4.97
C ARG A 156 11.57 -8.09 -4.54
N TYR A 157 10.97 -7.67 -3.43
CA TYR A 157 9.89 -8.40 -2.77
C TYR A 157 8.63 -7.55 -2.73
N PHE A 158 7.58 -8.02 -3.39
CA PHE A 158 6.30 -7.35 -3.45
C PHE A 158 5.28 -8.05 -2.54
N CYS A 159 4.75 -7.28 -1.60
CA CYS A 159 3.78 -7.71 -0.61
C CYS A 159 2.45 -6.97 -0.85
N GLY A 160 1.60 -7.54 -1.71
CA GLY A 160 0.20 -7.14 -1.85
C GLY A 160 -0.69 -7.91 -0.86
N ALA A 161 -1.89 -7.41 -0.57
CA ALA A 161 -2.79 -8.07 0.37
C ALA A 161 -3.47 -9.33 -0.19
N HIS A 162 -3.68 -9.35 -1.50
CA HIS A 162 -4.34 -10.45 -2.21
C HIS A 162 -3.39 -11.33 -3.03
N SER A 163 -2.10 -11.06 -2.93
CA SER A 163 -1.05 -11.88 -3.52
C SER A 163 -0.26 -12.60 -2.44
N GLY A 164 0.26 -13.80 -2.74
CA GLY A 164 1.43 -14.28 -2.01
C GLY A 164 2.63 -13.35 -2.22
N LEU A 165 3.74 -13.63 -1.55
CA LEU A 165 5.01 -12.93 -1.83
C LEU A 165 5.37 -13.10 -3.31
N VAL A 166 5.54 -11.99 -4.03
CA VAL A 166 6.06 -11.98 -5.40
C VAL A 166 7.48 -11.47 -5.40
N GLU A 167 8.36 -12.18 -6.10
CA GLU A 167 9.76 -11.84 -6.23
C GLU A 167 10.04 -11.32 -7.65
N PHE A 168 10.57 -10.11 -7.75
CA PHE A 168 10.92 -9.43 -9.01
C PHE A 168 12.42 -9.52 -9.28
N GLY A 169 12.82 -9.79 -10.53
CA GLY A 169 14.18 -9.57 -11.02
C GLY A 169 14.64 -8.11 -10.91
N GLU A 170 15.94 -7.89 -11.07
CA GLU A 170 16.51 -6.53 -11.16
C GLU A 170 15.79 -5.72 -12.25
N GLY A 171 15.20 -4.57 -11.87
CA GLY A 171 14.45 -3.70 -12.77
C GLY A 171 13.09 -4.23 -13.23
N GLU A 172 12.68 -5.43 -12.83
CA GLU A 172 11.39 -6.00 -13.25
C GLU A 172 10.21 -5.31 -12.59
N PHE A 173 10.34 -4.91 -11.32
CA PHE A 173 9.30 -4.14 -10.63
C PHE A 173 9.02 -2.80 -11.34
N GLU A 174 10.07 -2.02 -11.62
CA GLU A 174 9.97 -0.75 -12.33
C GLU A 174 9.31 -0.96 -13.70
N SER A 175 9.78 -1.94 -14.46
CA SER A 175 9.25 -2.25 -15.80
C SER A 175 7.78 -2.66 -15.74
N ALA A 176 7.39 -3.49 -14.78
CA ALA A 176 6.02 -3.94 -14.60
C ALA A 176 5.09 -2.77 -14.23
N LEU A 177 5.48 -1.93 -13.26
CA LEU A 177 4.67 -0.79 -12.82
C LEU A 177 4.55 0.29 -13.90
N VAL A 178 5.64 0.60 -14.63
CA VAL A 178 5.56 1.54 -15.76
C VAL A 178 4.68 0.98 -16.88
N SER A 179 4.78 -0.33 -17.17
CA SER A 179 3.97 -0.94 -18.22
C SER A 179 2.47 -0.87 -17.93
N ILE A 180 2.05 -1.14 -16.69
CA ILE A 180 0.61 -1.14 -16.34
C ILE A 180 0.06 0.27 -16.29
N ILE A 181 0.85 1.26 -15.83
CA ILE A 181 0.45 2.67 -15.85
C ILE A 181 0.34 3.18 -17.28
N ASN A 182 1.29 2.88 -18.17
CA ASN A 182 1.20 3.27 -19.58
C ASN A 182 -0.02 2.66 -20.27
N GLY A 183 -0.39 1.42 -19.93
CA GLY A 183 -1.58 0.76 -20.46
C GLY A 183 -2.88 1.40 -19.98
N ALA A 184 -2.95 1.85 -18.73
CA ALA A 184 -4.15 2.42 -18.12
C ALA A 184 -4.28 3.95 -18.29
N ARG A 185 -3.19 4.65 -18.63
CA ARG A 185 -3.13 6.13 -18.60
C ARG A 185 -4.25 6.80 -19.39
N ALA A 186 -4.50 6.36 -20.62
CA ALA A 186 -5.53 6.97 -21.47
C ALA A 186 -6.94 6.78 -20.91
N GLU A 187 -7.22 5.68 -20.21
CA GLU A 187 -8.51 5.47 -19.54
C GLU A 187 -8.63 6.42 -18.35
N LEU A 188 -7.67 6.36 -17.42
CA LEU A 188 -7.69 7.15 -16.19
C LEU A 188 -7.67 8.67 -16.43
N GLU A 189 -6.95 9.16 -17.44
CA GLU A 189 -6.90 10.60 -17.76
C GLU A 189 -8.21 11.13 -18.38
N ASN A 190 -9.10 10.25 -18.86
CA ASN A 190 -10.37 10.62 -19.50
C ASN A 190 -11.60 10.31 -18.63
N SER A 191 -11.43 9.72 -17.45
CA SER A 191 -12.49 9.40 -16.48
C SER A 191 -13.05 10.63 -15.76
#